data_AF-A0A6A3IJ10-F1
#
_entry.id   AF-A0A6A3IJ10-F1
#
_cell.length_a   1.000
_cell.length_b   1.000
_cell.length_c   1.000
_cell.angle_alpha   90.00
_cell.angle_beta   90.00
_cell.angle_gamma   90.00
#
_symmetry.space_group_name_H-M   'P 1'
#
loop_
_entity.id
_entity.type
_entity.pdbx_description
1 polymer ?
#
loop_
_entity_poly.entity_id
_entity_poly.type
_entity_poly.pdbx_seq_one_letter_code
_entity_poly.pdbx_strand_id
1 'polypeptide(L)'
;MVSCRSNAASILLIAASVLAQATAQSTCTLSDSEACAVESFTSLSSDGSVLVYPGGSTRCAFDDYQDSVTGFTTNSTYFFQVFPNTDYDKSKLMIFFQGGGGCTDESTCAFGLECSLAENALFTTVATVRGAGVIDRFMVDNMFRDWNVVFVPYCTGDVHVGNKVFPAFESGIEKSLGNPQCLGKDFPMHMNGYNNSKSALDWALQNFPNVENLVVGGASAGSLAAQFFSAQIADMWKVDARRTQFSVMADSYVAVLPESRPVPALLKFFGACEKGLAFPPDIASVCNAKNASVVDLVDALIENQPESKWLFVNSKGDEVQRYYYALVGEGIEGYPFPNLMSEEELYRNMSAILDAYQTVSPHVSTFYVDGDHHVFLMDKNFTSYKSDAGLLLGDLINEWMASNSSLDPAAITTL
;
A
#
# COMPACT_ATOMS: atom_id res chain seq x y z
N MET A 1 -57.52 -14.55 18.52
CA MET A 1 -56.39 -14.43 19.47
C MET A 1 -55.59 -15.73 19.38
N VAL A 2 -54.49 -15.61 18.62
CA VAL A 2 -53.29 -16.44 18.39
C VAL A 2 -53.25 -17.77 19.19
N SER A 3 -53.51 -18.97 18.65
CA SER A 3 -52.90 -19.76 17.55
C SER A 3 -51.42 -20.16 17.78
N CYS A 4 -51.21 -21.31 18.44
CA CYS A 4 -50.03 -22.15 18.25
C CYS A 4 -49.84 -22.46 16.75
N ARG A 5 -48.65 -22.21 16.21
CA ARG A 5 -48.19 -22.81 14.95
C ARG A 5 -46.85 -23.48 15.17
N SER A 6 -46.89 -24.80 14.99
CA SER A 6 -45.73 -25.64 14.67
C SER A 6 -45.09 -25.12 13.39
N ASN A 7 -43.77 -24.92 13.40
CA ASN A 7 -43.00 -24.79 12.18
C ASN A 7 -41.95 -25.90 12.14
N ALA A 8 -42.03 -26.65 11.05
CA ALA A 8 -41.23 -27.80 10.73
C ALA A 8 -39.77 -27.45 10.51
N ALA A 9 -38.90 -28.39 10.87
CA ALA A 9 -37.49 -28.39 10.54
C ALA A 9 -37.31 -28.44 9.01
N SER A 10 -36.77 -27.37 8.44
CA SER A 10 -36.19 -27.39 7.11
C SER A 10 -34.69 -27.62 7.24
N ILE A 11 -34.29 -28.87 7.01
CA ILE A 11 -32.89 -29.24 6.79
C ILE A 11 -32.51 -28.66 5.42
N LEU A 12 -31.89 -27.48 5.41
CA LEU A 12 -31.15 -27.03 4.24
C LEU A 12 -29.80 -27.75 4.23
N LEU A 13 -29.66 -28.73 3.34
CA LEU A 13 -28.35 -29.21 2.92
C LEU A 13 -27.61 -28.03 2.29
N ILE A 14 -26.65 -27.47 3.03
CA ILE A 14 -25.62 -26.61 2.46
C ILE A 14 -24.69 -27.52 1.68
N ALA A 15 -24.94 -27.66 0.39
CA ALA A 15 -23.94 -28.15 -0.53
C ALA A 15 -22.85 -27.07 -0.62
N ALA A 16 -21.81 -27.22 0.19
CA ALA A 16 -20.58 -26.45 0.06
C ALA A 16 -19.95 -26.83 -1.28
N SER A 17 -20.22 -26.04 -2.32
CA SER A 17 -19.44 -26.05 -3.55
C SER A 17 -18.11 -25.37 -3.28
N VAL A 18 -17.21 -26.06 -2.59
CA VAL A 18 -15.78 -25.76 -2.64
C VAL A 18 -15.28 -26.26 -3.99
N LEU A 19 -15.54 -25.49 -5.03
CA LEU A 19 -14.69 -25.49 -6.22
C LEU A 19 -13.64 -24.42 -5.98
N ALA A 20 -12.68 -24.74 -5.10
CA ALA A 20 -11.35 -24.20 -5.25
C ALA A 20 -10.83 -24.77 -6.57
N GLN A 21 -11.02 -24.04 -7.67
CA GLN A 21 -10.08 -24.14 -8.76
C GLN A 21 -8.77 -23.63 -8.17
N ALA A 22 -7.90 -24.57 -7.76
CA ALA A 22 -6.50 -24.27 -7.56
C ALA A 22 -5.99 -23.73 -8.90
N THR A 23 -6.02 -22.40 -9.06
CA THR A 23 -5.31 -21.74 -10.14
C THR A 23 -3.87 -22.17 -9.99
N ALA A 24 -3.32 -22.89 -10.96
CA ALA A 24 -1.92 -23.30 -10.94
C ALA A 24 -1.08 -22.02 -10.81
N GLN A 25 -0.61 -21.77 -9.60
CA GLN A 25 0.13 -20.57 -9.26
C GLN A 25 1.55 -20.81 -9.71
N SER A 26 2.04 -19.98 -10.64
CA SER A 26 3.43 -20.05 -11.06
C SER A 26 4.28 -19.45 -9.95
N THR A 27 5.31 -20.16 -9.50
CA THR A 27 6.14 -19.75 -8.37
C THR A 27 7.61 -19.92 -8.69
N CYS A 28 8.45 -19.03 -8.17
CA CYS A 28 9.90 -19.15 -8.17
C CYS A 28 10.46 -18.82 -6.78
N THR A 29 11.43 -19.60 -6.31
CA THR A 29 12.07 -19.38 -5.01
C THR A 29 13.52 -18.99 -5.23
N LEU A 30 13.89 -17.79 -4.76
CA LEU A 30 15.26 -17.30 -4.86
C LEU A 30 16.20 -18.17 -4.03
N SER A 31 17.32 -18.56 -4.62
CA SER A 31 18.38 -19.35 -3.98
C SER A 31 19.70 -19.16 -4.72
N ASP A 32 20.81 -19.67 -4.17
CA ASP A 32 22.11 -19.64 -4.84
C ASP A 32 22.10 -20.32 -6.23
N SER A 33 21.15 -21.24 -6.46
CA SER A 33 20.97 -21.96 -7.72
C SER A 33 19.90 -21.40 -8.64
N GLU A 34 19.03 -20.51 -8.13
CA GLU A 34 17.88 -19.99 -8.87
C GLU A 34 17.74 -18.48 -8.62
N ALA A 35 18.00 -17.69 -9.66
CA ALA A 35 17.95 -16.23 -9.60
C ALA A 35 16.55 -15.67 -9.89
N CYS A 36 15.57 -16.53 -10.22
CA CYS A 36 14.24 -16.15 -10.66
C CYS A 36 14.29 -15.09 -11.76
N ALA A 37 15.13 -15.32 -12.78
CA ALA A 37 15.28 -14.40 -13.90
C ALA A 37 13.94 -14.27 -14.63
N VAL A 38 13.50 -13.05 -14.92
CA VAL A 38 12.19 -12.81 -15.55
C VAL A 38 12.07 -13.53 -16.92
N GLU A 39 13.18 -13.72 -17.63
CA GLU A 39 13.25 -14.47 -18.88
C GLU A 39 12.97 -15.97 -18.73
N SER A 40 13.14 -16.53 -17.52
CA SER A 40 12.88 -17.96 -17.26
C SER A 40 11.41 -18.26 -16.94
N PHE A 41 10.57 -17.23 -16.82
CA PHE A 41 9.13 -17.37 -16.54
C PHE A 41 8.39 -17.88 -17.79
N THR A 42 8.49 -19.19 -18.01
CA THR A 42 7.92 -19.91 -19.17
C THR A 42 6.46 -20.30 -18.97
N SER A 43 6.02 -20.44 -17.72
CA SER A 43 4.61 -20.64 -17.36
C SER A 43 4.14 -19.49 -16.47
N LEU A 44 3.03 -18.87 -16.85
CA LEU A 44 2.36 -17.86 -16.03
C LEU A 44 1.09 -18.47 -15.44
N SER A 45 0.68 -18.01 -14.26
CA SER A 45 -0.64 -18.33 -13.70
C SER A 45 -1.76 -17.77 -14.56
N SER A 46 -3.02 -18.05 -14.21
CA SER A 46 -4.19 -17.56 -14.94
C SER A 46 -4.32 -16.03 -14.94
N ASP A 47 -3.82 -15.35 -13.91
CA ASP A 47 -3.71 -13.88 -13.87
C ASP A 47 -2.44 -13.37 -14.59
N GLY A 48 -1.68 -14.30 -15.19
CA GLY A 48 -0.48 -14.03 -15.96
C GLY A 48 0.71 -13.57 -15.11
N SER A 49 0.76 -13.95 -13.84
CA SER A 49 1.83 -13.61 -12.91
C SER A 49 2.72 -14.80 -12.54
N VAL A 50 3.80 -14.49 -11.81
CA VAL A 50 4.64 -15.44 -11.07
C VAL A 50 4.86 -14.90 -9.67
N LEU A 51 4.72 -15.75 -8.66
CA LEU A 51 5.10 -15.40 -7.29
C LEU A 51 6.58 -15.67 -7.08
N VAL A 52 7.31 -14.67 -6.61
CA VAL A 52 8.72 -14.82 -6.24
C VAL A 52 8.81 -14.85 -4.73
N TYR A 53 9.39 -15.93 -4.20
CA TYR A 53 9.68 -16.13 -2.79
C TYR A 53 11.14 -15.76 -2.53
N PRO A 54 11.42 -14.56 -1.98
CA PRO A 54 12.79 -14.09 -1.79
C PRO A 54 13.54 -14.80 -0.65
N GLY A 55 12.83 -15.36 0.33
CA GLY A 55 13.46 -16.00 1.49
C GLY A 55 14.29 -15.00 2.30
N GLY A 56 15.46 -15.43 2.78
CA GLY A 56 16.37 -14.58 3.54
C GLY A 56 15.73 -14.00 4.81
N SER A 57 15.80 -12.68 4.98
CA SER A 57 15.19 -11.96 6.11
C SER A 57 13.75 -11.52 5.87
N THR A 58 13.16 -11.83 4.72
CA THR A 58 11.78 -11.43 4.42
C THR A 58 10.77 -12.25 5.24
N ARG A 59 9.73 -11.57 5.71
CA ARG A 59 8.64 -12.16 6.49
C ARG A 59 7.50 -11.19 6.76
N CYS A 60 6.32 -11.71 7.11
CA CYS A 60 5.21 -10.92 7.63
C CYS A 60 5.30 -10.72 9.17
N ALA A 61 4.37 -9.90 9.68
CA ALA A 61 4.40 -9.35 11.05
C ALA A 61 4.51 -10.40 12.17
N PHE A 62 3.83 -11.52 12.02
CA PHE A 62 3.67 -12.50 13.09
C PHE A 62 4.09 -13.90 12.61
N ASP A 63 4.34 -14.78 13.56
CA ASP A 63 4.49 -16.21 13.28
C ASP A 63 3.13 -16.81 12.87
N ASP A 64 3.16 -17.99 12.26
CA ASP A 64 1.97 -18.63 11.69
C ASP A 64 0.93 -18.93 12.78
N TYR A 65 -0.31 -18.46 12.56
CA TYR A 65 -1.43 -18.69 13.46
C TYR A 65 -2.73 -18.74 12.67
N GLN A 66 -3.65 -19.57 13.14
CA GLN A 66 -5.01 -19.62 12.65
C GLN A 66 -5.96 -19.74 13.83
N ASP A 67 -6.84 -18.77 13.97
CA ASP A 67 -7.93 -18.83 14.92
C ASP A 67 -9.16 -19.47 14.29
N SER A 68 -9.67 -20.54 14.91
CA SER A 68 -10.89 -21.20 14.43
C SER A 68 -12.18 -20.51 14.87
N VAL A 69 -12.10 -19.56 15.81
CA VAL A 69 -13.27 -18.84 16.33
C VAL A 69 -13.50 -17.57 15.55
N THR A 70 -12.47 -16.75 15.35
CA THR A 70 -12.56 -15.48 14.63
C THR A 70 -12.25 -15.59 13.14
N GLY A 71 -11.59 -16.67 12.72
CA GLY A 71 -11.07 -16.81 11.36
C GLY A 71 -9.83 -15.96 11.08
N PHE A 72 -9.29 -15.26 12.09
CA PHE A 72 -8.05 -14.50 11.97
C PHE A 72 -6.87 -15.42 11.65
N THR A 73 -6.06 -15.02 10.68
CA THR A 73 -4.90 -15.79 10.24
C THR A 73 -3.68 -14.90 10.11
N THR A 74 -2.53 -15.44 10.47
CA THR A 74 -1.22 -14.86 10.18
C THR A 74 -0.39 -15.90 9.44
N ASN A 75 0.48 -15.43 8.54
CA ASN A 75 1.42 -16.28 7.82
C ASN A 75 2.72 -15.52 7.70
N SER A 76 3.77 -16.06 8.31
CA SER A 76 5.10 -15.47 8.35
C SER A 76 5.75 -15.39 6.97
N THR A 77 5.32 -16.21 6.00
CA THR A 77 5.91 -16.27 4.67
C THR A 77 5.58 -15.03 3.85
N TYR A 78 6.63 -14.40 3.32
CA TYR A 78 6.52 -13.30 2.38
C TYR A 78 6.84 -13.74 0.94
N PHE A 79 6.15 -13.15 -0.03
CA PHE A 79 6.44 -13.22 -1.45
C PHE A 79 6.06 -11.89 -2.10
N PHE A 80 6.59 -11.63 -3.30
CA PHE A 80 6.09 -10.56 -4.17
C PHE A 80 5.62 -11.16 -5.50
N GLN A 81 4.77 -10.43 -6.21
CA GLN A 81 4.11 -10.91 -7.41
C GLN A 81 4.63 -10.14 -8.63
N VAL A 82 5.02 -10.88 -9.66
CA VAL A 82 5.59 -10.32 -10.88
C VAL A 82 4.68 -10.60 -12.06
N PHE A 83 4.37 -9.55 -12.81
CA PHE A 83 3.69 -9.61 -14.09
C PHE A 83 4.67 -9.22 -15.18
N PRO A 84 5.32 -10.19 -15.86
CA PRO A 84 6.23 -9.87 -16.95
C PRO A 84 5.46 -9.38 -18.18
N ASN A 85 6.06 -8.45 -18.91
CA ASN A 85 5.62 -8.13 -20.26
C ASN A 85 5.71 -9.39 -21.15
N THR A 86 4.64 -9.67 -21.91
CA THR A 86 4.53 -10.90 -22.70
C THR A 86 5.38 -10.94 -23.96
N ASP A 87 5.87 -9.79 -24.41
CA ASP A 87 6.76 -9.63 -25.56
C ASP A 87 8.24 -9.50 -25.13
N TYR A 88 8.53 -9.75 -23.85
CA TYR A 88 9.86 -9.63 -23.24
C TYR A 88 10.46 -8.21 -23.30
N ASP A 89 9.64 -7.17 -23.52
CA ASP A 89 10.08 -5.79 -23.42
C ASP A 89 10.33 -5.42 -21.95
N LYS A 90 11.54 -4.89 -21.67
CA LYS A 90 12.00 -4.48 -20.34
C LYS A 90 12.06 -2.97 -20.16
N SER A 91 11.61 -2.19 -21.13
CA SER A 91 11.71 -0.73 -21.13
C SER A 91 10.76 -0.03 -20.15
N LYS A 92 9.68 -0.70 -19.75
CA LYS A 92 8.63 -0.13 -18.87
C LYS A 92 8.43 -0.99 -17.64
N LEU A 93 8.56 -0.37 -16.46
CA LEU A 93 8.40 -1.02 -15.17
C LEU A 93 7.47 -0.21 -14.26
N MET A 94 6.50 -0.89 -13.67
CA MET A 94 5.74 -0.41 -12.52
C MET A 94 6.15 -1.20 -11.28
N ILE A 95 6.39 -0.51 -10.18
CA ILE A 95 6.52 -1.09 -8.85
C ILE A 95 5.31 -0.60 -8.06
N PHE A 96 4.44 -1.52 -7.62
CA PHE A 96 3.17 -1.16 -6.98
C PHE A 96 3.06 -1.72 -5.56
N PHE A 97 2.98 -0.84 -4.56
CA PHE A 97 2.87 -1.20 -3.16
C PHE A 97 1.41 -1.42 -2.74
N GLN A 98 1.14 -2.57 -2.12
CA GLN A 98 -0.19 -2.90 -1.60
C GLN A 98 -0.56 -2.04 -0.38
N GLY A 99 -1.84 -1.72 -0.24
CA GLY A 99 -2.42 -1.20 0.98
C GLY A 99 -2.76 -2.27 2.01
N GLY A 100 -3.53 -1.90 3.03
CA GLY A 100 -4.00 -2.84 4.05
C GLY A 100 -3.71 -2.38 5.47
N GLY A 101 -3.96 -1.10 5.73
CA GLY A 101 -3.92 -0.53 7.08
C GLY A 101 -2.54 -0.30 7.67
N GLY A 102 -2.45 -0.30 9.00
CA GLY A 102 -1.22 -0.11 9.76
C GLY A 102 -1.49 -0.05 11.25
N CYS A 103 -0.44 -0.14 12.06
CA CYS A 103 -0.52 0.14 13.50
C CYS A 103 0.29 1.40 13.84
N THR A 104 0.04 2.00 15.01
CA THR A 104 0.48 3.36 15.33
C THR A 104 1.27 3.46 16.64
N ASP A 105 1.23 2.41 17.47
CA ASP A 105 1.94 2.25 18.74
C ASP A 105 1.96 0.78 19.21
N GLU A 106 2.60 0.51 20.34
CA GLU A 106 2.76 -0.86 20.88
C GLU A 106 1.42 -1.60 21.06
N SER A 107 0.35 -0.90 21.47
CA SER A 107 -0.96 -1.51 21.68
C SER A 107 -1.62 -1.87 20.35
N THR A 108 -1.67 -0.92 19.42
CA THR A 108 -2.24 -1.12 18.09
C THR A 108 -1.45 -2.13 17.25
N CYS A 109 -0.19 -2.39 17.60
CA CYS A 109 0.66 -3.35 16.90
C CYS A 109 0.62 -4.77 17.52
N ALA A 110 -0.07 -4.95 18.64
CA ALA A 110 -0.05 -6.19 19.40
C ALA A 110 -0.79 -7.33 18.68
N PHE A 111 -0.16 -8.50 18.59
CA PHE A 111 -0.81 -9.71 18.05
C PHE A 111 -2.18 -9.98 18.70
N GLY A 112 -2.24 -9.89 20.03
CA GLY A 112 -3.46 -10.18 20.78
C GLY A 112 -4.60 -9.25 20.39
N LEU A 113 -4.27 -7.99 20.06
CA LEU A 113 -5.24 -7.00 19.61
C LEU A 113 -5.73 -7.33 18.20
N GLU A 114 -4.81 -7.52 17.25
CA GLU A 114 -5.16 -7.85 15.86
C GLU A 114 -6.03 -9.11 15.76
N CYS A 115 -5.65 -10.16 16.50
CA CYS A 115 -6.44 -11.38 16.59
C CYS A 115 -7.83 -11.13 17.18
N SER A 116 -7.92 -10.28 18.20
CA SER A 116 -9.19 -9.96 18.87
C SER A 116 -10.11 -9.07 18.04
N LEU A 117 -9.55 -8.25 17.16
CA LEU A 117 -10.31 -7.44 16.20
C LEU A 117 -10.80 -8.27 14.99
N ALA A 118 -10.14 -9.38 14.70
CA ALA A 118 -10.54 -10.35 13.67
C ALA A 118 -10.65 -9.72 12.27
N GLU A 119 -11.85 -9.71 11.68
CA GLU A 119 -12.12 -9.06 10.40
C GLU A 119 -11.90 -7.54 10.43
N ASN A 120 -11.86 -6.93 11.62
CA ASN A 120 -11.58 -5.52 11.85
C ASN A 120 -10.12 -5.27 12.27
N ALA A 121 -9.22 -6.24 12.06
CA ALA A 121 -7.78 -6.07 12.26
C ALA A 121 -7.29 -4.77 11.59
N LEU A 122 -6.39 -4.06 12.28
CA LEU A 122 -5.90 -2.76 11.85
C LEU A 122 -4.95 -2.86 10.67
N PHE A 123 -4.45 -4.05 10.35
CA PHE A 123 -3.65 -4.26 9.16
C PHE A 123 -3.69 -5.69 8.66
N THR A 124 -3.37 -5.86 7.37
CA THR A 124 -3.20 -7.18 6.76
C THR A 124 -1.97 -7.87 7.37
N THR A 125 -2.10 -9.12 7.79
CA THR A 125 -1.02 -9.91 8.42
C THR A 125 -0.49 -11.04 7.54
N VAL A 126 -0.95 -11.11 6.29
CA VAL A 126 -0.62 -12.14 5.31
C VAL A 126 -0.28 -11.50 3.96
N ALA A 127 0.80 -11.96 3.32
CA ALA A 127 1.07 -11.57 1.94
C ALA A 127 -0.02 -12.15 1.02
N THR A 128 -0.61 -11.31 0.17
CA THR A 128 -1.72 -11.71 -0.71
C THR A 128 -1.41 -11.39 -2.16
N VAL A 129 -1.95 -12.20 -3.06
CA VAL A 129 -1.91 -11.93 -4.50
C VAL A 129 -2.99 -10.95 -4.90
N ARG A 130 -2.75 -10.22 -5.99
CA ARG A 130 -3.71 -9.29 -6.55
C ARG A 130 -3.58 -9.27 -8.06
N GLY A 131 -4.71 -9.18 -8.78
CA GLY A 131 -4.75 -9.13 -10.24
C GLY A 131 -5.92 -8.29 -10.72
N ALA A 132 -6.07 -7.09 -10.16
CA ALA A 132 -7.18 -6.17 -10.42
C ALA A 132 -6.67 -4.72 -10.46
N GLY A 133 -7.36 -3.85 -11.19
CA GLY A 133 -7.02 -2.43 -11.29
C GLY A 133 -5.85 -2.17 -12.22
N VAL A 134 -4.96 -1.24 -11.87
CA VAL A 134 -3.80 -0.84 -12.68
C VAL A 134 -2.84 -1.99 -12.99
N ILE A 135 -2.89 -3.09 -12.23
CA ILE A 135 -2.06 -4.28 -12.46
C ILE A 135 -2.78 -5.38 -13.26
N ASP A 136 -4.06 -5.19 -13.61
CA ASP A 136 -4.83 -6.16 -14.39
C ASP A 136 -4.47 -6.06 -15.88
N ARG A 137 -3.78 -7.08 -16.40
CA ARG A 137 -3.39 -7.12 -17.81
C ARG A 137 -4.49 -7.58 -18.77
N PHE A 138 -5.60 -8.10 -18.25
CA PHE A 138 -6.75 -8.53 -19.05
C PHE A 138 -7.79 -7.43 -19.21
N MET A 139 -7.67 -6.35 -18.44
CA MET A 139 -8.44 -5.14 -18.64
C MET A 139 -8.01 -4.44 -19.94
N VAL A 140 -8.89 -4.44 -20.93
CA VAL A 140 -8.59 -3.97 -22.31
C VAL A 140 -8.05 -2.53 -22.32
N ASP A 141 -8.66 -1.65 -21.52
CA ASP A 141 -8.36 -0.22 -21.46
C ASP A 141 -7.32 0.13 -20.39
N ASN A 142 -6.64 -0.87 -19.80
CA ASN A 142 -5.56 -0.61 -18.87
C ASN A 142 -4.28 -0.20 -19.62
N MET A 143 -3.86 1.05 -19.50
CA MET A 143 -2.63 1.65 -20.02
C MET A 143 -1.33 0.96 -19.56
N PHE A 144 -1.40 0.17 -18.49
CA PHE A 144 -0.27 -0.59 -17.94
C PHE A 144 -0.32 -2.08 -18.29
N ARG A 145 -1.29 -2.53 -19.09
CA ARG A 145 -1.49 -3.96 -19.42
C ARG A 145 -0.26 -4.66 -19.99
N ASP A 146 0.56 -3.92 -20.74
CA ASP A 146 1.77 -4.42 -21.39
C ASP A 146 3.03 -3.93 -20.66
N TRP A 147 2.93 -3.48 -19.40
CA TRP A 147 4.10 -3.13 -18.60
C TRP A 147 4.60 -4.36 -17.84
N ASN A 148 5.88 -4.33 -17.45
CA ASN A 148 6.31 -5.18 -16.35
C ASN A 148 5.77 -4.59 -15.05
N VAL A 149 5.18 -5.42 -14.19
CA VAL A 149 4.73 -4.98 -12.87
C VAL A 149 5.36 -5.84 -11.79
N VAL A 150 5.96 -5.19 -10.80
CA VAL A 150 6.36 -5.81 -9.53
C VAL A 150 5.40 -5.31 -8.47
N PHE A 151 4.43 -6.15 -8.11
CA PHE A 151 3.50 -5.90 -7.03
C PHE A 151 4.12 -6.35 -5.71
N VAL A 152 4.15 -5.45 -4.72
CA VAL A 152 4.78 -5.64 -3.40
C VAL A 152 3.67 -5.78 -2.35
N PRO A 153 3.34 -7.01 -1.92
CA PRO A 153 2.31 -7.24 -0.92
C PRO A 153 2.66 -6.60 0.43
N TYR A 154 1.64 -6.30 1.22
CA TYR A 154 1.78 -5.69 2.53
C TYR A 154 1.27 -6.63 3.61
N CYS A 155 2.10 -6.88 4.63
CA CYS A 155 1.73 -7.79 5.71
C CYS A 155 2.40 -7.50 7.06
N THR A 156 2.89 -6.26 7.27
CA THR A 156 3.86 -5.94 8.33
C THR A 156 3.43 -4.83 9.29
N GLY A 157 2.26 -4.20 9.10
CA GLY A 157 1.73 -3.19 10.02
C GLY A 157 2.51 -1.85 10.09
N ASP A 158 3.57 -1.73 9.29
CA ASP A 158 4.59 -0.66 9.34
C ASP A 158 4.71 0.18 8.05
N VAL A 159 3.62 0.28 7.29
CA VAL A 159 3.52 0.98 5.98
C VAL A 159 4.70 0.72 5.02
N HIS A 160 5.22 -0.51 4.99
CA HIS A 160 6.34 -0.98 4.16
C HIS A 160 7.74 -0.49 4.55
N VAL A 161 7.89 0.28 5.62
CA VAL A 161 9.16 0.98 5.92
C VAL A 161 9.82 0.53 7.21
N GLY A 162 9.15 -0.31 7.99
CA GLY A 162 9.65 -0.79 9.27
C GLY A 162 10.84 -1.74 9.15
N ASN A 163 11.75 -1.61 10.12
CA ASN A 163 12.90 -2.51 10.27
C ASN A 163 13.24 -2.71 11.76
N LYS A 164 12.30 -3.32 12.48
CA LYS A 164 12.36 -3.47 13.94
C LYS A 164 11.56 -4.69 14.40
N VAL A 165 11.96 -5.27 15.52
CA VAL A 165 11.16 -6.26 16.23
C VAL A 165 10.69 -5.64 17.54
N PHE A 166 9.37 -5.69 17.77
CA PHE A 166 8.78 -5.36 19.05
C PHE A 166 8.55 -6.66 19.84
N PRO A 167 8.91 -6.68 21.13
CA PRO A 167 8.56 -7.81 21.99
C PRO A 167 7.04 -7.96 22.03
N ALA A 168 6.58 -9.16 22.36
CA ALA A 168 5.17 -9.40 22.58
C ALA A 168 4.61 -8.41 23.62
N PHE A 169 3.42 -7.89 23.35
CA PHE A 169 2.77 -6.89 24.16
C PHE A 169 1.27 -7.18 24.22
N GLU A 170 0.66 -6.96 25.38
CA GLU A 170 -0.79 -6.98 25.59
C GLU A 170 -1.14 -5.80 26.50
N SER A 171 -2.00 -4.92 26.02
CA SER A 171 -2.45 -3.74 26.78
C SER A 171 -3.49 -4.08 27.85
N GLY A 172 -4.17 -5.22 27.69
CA GLY A 172 -5.34 -5.63 28.45
C GLY A 172 -6.66 -5.21 27.79
N ILE A 173 -6.66 -4.29 26.82
CA ILE A 173 -7.87 -3.86 26.10
C ILE A 173 -8.48 -5.00 25.30
N GLU A 174 -7.64 -5.94 24.84
CA GLU A 174 -8.01 -7.09 24.01
C GLU A 174 -9.04 -7.97 24.74
N LYS A 175 -8.98 -8.01 26.09
CA LYS A 175 -9.97 -8.72 26.92
C LYS A 175 -11.39 -8.18 26.76
N SER A 176 -11.53 -6.88 26.49
CA SER A 176 -12.84 -6.25 26.30
C SER A 176 -13.45 -6.57 24.93
N LEU A 177 -12.64 -7.01 23.96
CA LEU A 177 -13.07 -7.36 22.60
C LEU A 177 -13.67 -8.77 22.50
N GLY A 178 -13.72 -9.53 23.60
CA GLY A 178 -14.47 -10.78 23.66
C GLY A 178 -13.81 -12.02 23.04
N ASN A 179 -12.50 -11.97 22.78
CA ASN A 179 -11.72 -13.05 22.15
C ASN A 179 -10.57 -13.57 23.04
N PRO A 180 -10.86 -14.20 24.19
CA PRO A 180 -9.83 -14.63 25.14
C PRO A 180 -8.83 -15.66 24.58
N GLN A 181 -9.21 -16.38 23.51
CA GLN A 181 -8.33 -17.32 22.82
C GLN A 181 -7.15 -16.64 22.11
N CYS A 182 -7.25 -15.35 21.83
CA CYS A 182 -6.18 -14.53 21.23
C CYS A 182 -5.11 -14.10 22.24
N LEU A 183 -5.37 -14.26 23.53
CA LEU A 183 -4.48 -13.81 24.61
C LEU A 183 -3.44 -14.87 24.98
N GLY A 184 -2.31 -14.41 25.52
CA GLY A 184 -1.24 -15.25 26.04
C GLY A 184 -0.46 -16.02 24.98
N LYS A 185 -0.51 -15.58 23.71
CA LYS A 185 0.29 -16.20 22.63
C LYS A 185 1.77 -15.85 22.69
N ASP A 186 2.11 -14.70 23.29
CA ASP A 186 3.48 -14.20 23.42
C ASP A 186 4.19 -14.02 22.06
N PHE A 187 3.46 -13.59 21.04
CA PHE A 187 4.00 -13.39 19.69
C PHE A 187 4.66 -12.01 19.59
N PRO A 188 5.96 -11.94 19.25
CA PRO A 188 6.59 -10.67 18.91
C PRO A 188 6.04 -10.15 17.58
N MET A 189 6.10 -8.83 17.39
CA MET A 189 5.78 -8.20 16.12
C MET A 189 7.06 -7.91 15.34
N HIS A 190 7.11 -8.38 14.10
CA HIS A 190 8.18 -8.13 13.15
C HIS A 190 7.78 -7.05 12.15
N MET A 191 8.18 -5.81 12.43
CA MET A 191 8.10 -4.72 11.45
C MET A 191 9.24 -4.90 10.45
N ASN A 192 8.94 -5.61 9.37
CA ASN A 192 9.91 -6.06 8.38
C ASN A 192 9.61 -5.52 6.97
N GLY A 193 8.74 -4.51 6.87
CA GLY A 193 8.30 -3.94 5.61
C GLY A 193 9.46 -3.47 4.74
N TYR A 194 10.50 -2.87 5.34
CA TYR A 194 11.66 -2.40 4.58
C TYR A 194 12.42 -3.56 3.93
N ASN A 195 12.68 -4.65 4.67
CA ASN A 195 13.41 -5.80 4.13
C ASN A 195 12.60 -6.51 3.04
N ASN A 196 11.28 -6.61 3.22
CA ASN A 196 10.35 -7.14 2.22
C ASN A 196 10.38 -6.30 0.93
N SER A 197 10.21 -4.98 1.06
CA SER A 197 10.24 -4.03 -0.06
C SER A 197 11.59 -4.06 -0.76
N LYS A 198 12.69 -3.95 -0.01
CA LYS A 198 14.05 -3.98 -0.54
C LYS A 198 14.32 -5.26 -1.33
N SER A 199 13.85 -6.42 -0.86
CA SER A 199 14.03 -7.68 -1.60
C SER A 199 13.37 -7.67 -2.98
N ALA A 200 12.17 -7.09 -3.09
CA ALA A 200 11.45 -6.94 -4.36
C ALA A 200 12.14 -5.90 -5.26
N LEU A 201 12.60 -4.78 -4.69
CA LEU A 201 13.34 -3.74 -5.42
C LEU A 201 14.69 -4.25 -5.95
N ASP A 202 15.45 -4.99 -5.13
CA ASP A 202 16.73 -5.57 -5.52
C ASP A 202 16.54 -6.59 -6.66
N TRP A 203 15.50 -7.43 -6.59
CA TRP A 203 15.15 -8.36 -7.66
C TRP A 203 14.72 -7.60 -8.92
N ALA A 204 13.89 -6.56 -8.78
CA ALA A 204 13.42 -5.77 -9.90
C ALA A 204 14.58 -5.04 -10.61
N LEU A 205 15.52 -4.46 -9.86
CA LEU A 205 16.69 -3.79 -10.42
C LEU A 205 17.60 -4.76 -11.19
N GLN A 206 17.78 -5.98 -10.68
CA GLN A 206 18.56 -7.02 -11.36
C GLN A 206 17.92 -7.44 -12.68
N ASN A 207 16.59 -7.54 -12.72
CA ASN A 207 15.84 -8.01 -13.89
C ASN A 207 15.54 -6.91 -14.91
N PHE A 208 15.38 -5.67 -14.45
CA PHE A 208 15.05 -4.49 -15.25
C PHE A 208 16.04 -3.33 -14.97
N PRO A 209 17.34 -3.53 -15.20
CA PRO A 209 18.34 -2.54 -14.84
C PRO A 209 18.31 -1.29 -15.71
N ASN A 210 17.70 -1.33 -16.90
CA ASN A 210 17.69 -0.23 -17.86
C ASN A 210 16.25 -0.01 -18.38
N VAL A 211 15.48 0.76 -17.62
CA VAL A 211 14.10 1.13 -17.98
C VAL A 211 14.07 2.55 -18.54
N GLU A 212 13.24 2.76 -19.56
CA GLU A 212 12.94 4.09 -20.10
C GLU A 212 11.85 4.75 -19.25
N ASN A 213 10.89 3.97 -18.74
CA ASN A 213 9.80 4.43 -17.91
C ASN A 213 9.74 3.63 -16.61
N LEU A 214 9.75 4.34 -15.48
CA LEU A 214 9.64 3.78 -14.15
C LEU A 214 8.52 4.47 -13.38
N VAL A 215 7.49 3.70 -13.05
CA VAL A 215 6.37 4.16 -12.23
C VAL A 215 6.43 3.48 -10.87
N VAL A 216 6.35 4.26 -9.80
CA VAL A 216 6.16 3.76 -8.45
C VAL A 216 4.76 4.12 -8.01
N GLY A 217 3.92 3.13 -7.79
CA GLY A 217 2.54 3.30 -7.41
C GLY A 217 2.24 2.69 -6.05
N GLY A 218 1.15 3.12 -5.43
CA GLY A 218 0.61 2.43 -4.28
C GLY A 218 -0.73 2.96 -3.84
N ALA A 219 -1.45 2.15 -3.07
CA ALA A 219 -2.79 2.44 -2.59
C ALA A 219 -2.87 2.33 -1.07
N SER A 220 -3.61 3.22 -0.40
CA SER A 220 -3.74 3.24 1.08
C SER A 220 -2.35 3.32 1.74
N ALA A 221 -2.00 2.44 2.68
CA ALA A 221 -0.64 2.35 3.23
C ALA A 221 0.46 2.22 2.16
N GLY A 222 0.16 1.59 1.02
CA GLY A 222 1.08 1.49 -0.12
C GLY A 222 1.31 2.83 -0.82
N SER A 223 0.37 3.77 -0.78
CA SER A 223 0.58 5.10 -1.36
C SER A 223 1.62 5.89 -0.58
N LEU A 224 1.67 5.72 0.75
CA LEU A 224 2.74 6.26 1.58
C LEU A 224 4.09 5.61 1.24
N ALA A 225 4.11 4.28 1.06
CA ALA A 225 5.31 3.57 0.64
C ALA A 225 5.84 4.08 -0.71
N ALA A 226 4.96 4.28 -1.70
CA ALA A 226 5.33 4.83 -3.00
C ALA A 226 6.02 6.21 -2.89
N GLN A 227 5.50 7.07 -2.01
CA GLN A 227 6.11 8.38 -1.72
C GLN A 227 7.47 8.20 -1.02
N PHE A 228 7.53 7.42 0.06
CA PHE A 228 8.73 7.30 0.90
C PHE A 228 9.90 6.56 0.22
N PHE A 229 9.61 5.56 -0.61
CA PHE A 229 10.64 4.86 -1.39
C PHE A 229 11.06 5.61 -2.65
N SER A 230 10.40 6.71 -3.03
CA SER A 230 10.63 7.40 -4.31
C SER A 230 12.09 7.79 -4.53
N ALA A 231 12.73 8.45 -3.55
CA ALA A 231 14.15 8.85 -3.64
C ALA A 231 15.10 7.65 -3.71
N GLN A 232 14.86 6.60 -2.90
CA GLN A 232 15.68 5.40 -2.92
C GLN A 232 15.57 4.67 -4.27
N ILE A 233 14.36 4.55 -4.82
CA ILE A 233 14.13 3.94 -6.13
C ILE A 233 14.79 4.77 -7.24
N ALA A 234 14.66 6.10 -7.19
CA ALA A 234 15.30 6.96 -8.18
C ALA A 234 16.83 6.81 -8.19
N ASP A 235 17.46 6.71 -7.01
CA ASP A 235 18.90 6.44 -6.88
C ASP A 235 19.27 5.03 -7.39
N MET A 236 18.52 3.99 -6.96
CA MET A 236 18.73 2.60 -7.38
C MET A 236 18.74 2.44 -8.91
N TRP A 237 17.81 3.09 -9.60
CA TRP A 237 17.71 3.05 -11.07
C TRP A 237 18.56 4.13 -11.77
N LYS A 238 19.18 5.04 -11.01
CA LYS A 238 19.97 6.16 -11.54
C LYS A 238 19.18 7.02 -12.52
N VAL A 239 17.97 7.40 -12.11
CA VAL A 239 16.95 8.09 -12.94
C VAL A 239 17.56 9.26 -13.72
N ASP A 240 18.25 10.18 -13.04
CA ASP A 240 18.88 11.35 -13.69
C ASP A 240 19.96 10.97 -14.70
N ALA A 241 20.89 10.11 -14.30
CA ALA A 241 22.02 9.72 -15.13
C ALA A 241 21.58 8.97 -16.39
N ARG A 242 20.43 8.28 -16.32
CA ARG A 242 19.86 7.50 -17.43
C ARG A 242 18.75 8.21 -18.19
N ARG A 243 18.29 9.37 -17.69
CA ARG A 243 17.12 10.09 -18.22
C ARG A 243 15.87 9.19 -18.28
N THR A 244 15.70 8.36 -17.26
CA THR A 244 14.50 7.54 -17.11
C THR A 244 13.32 8.46 -16.78
N GLN A 245 12.19 8.28 -17.44
CA GLN A 245 10.96 8.95 -17.05
C GLN A 245 10.45 8.32 -15.75
N PHE A 246 10.54 9.08 -14.65
CA PHE A 246 10.18 8.62 -13.32
C PHE A 246 8.86 9.25 -12.87
N SER A 247 7.93 8.45 -12.36
CA SER A 247 6.63 8.94 -11.91
C SER A 247 6.14 8.22 -10.66
N VAL A 248 5.44 8.94 -9.79
CA VAL A 248 4.90 8.45 -8.52
C VAL A 248 3.37 8.59 -8.54
N MET A 249 2.65 7.49 -8.26
CA MET A 249 1.20 7.48 -8.12
C MET A 249 0.80 7.12 -6.68
N ALA A 250 0.18 8.04 -5.97
CA ALA A 250 -0.28 7.86 -4.61
C ALA A 250 -1.81 7.89 -4.55
N ASP A 251 -2.42 6.75 -4.24
CA ASP A 251 -3.87 6.58 -4.18
C ASP A 251 -4.39 6.45 -2.74
N SER A 252 -5.31 7.33 -2.39
CA SER A 252 -6.13 7.32 -1.16
C SER A 252 -5.32 7.40 0.14
N TYR A 253 -4.22 8.16 0.13
CA TYR A 253 -3.57 8.59 1.37
C TYR A 253 -2.54 9.71 1.11
N VAL A 254 -2.62 10.81 1.84
CA VAL A 254 -1.59 11.89 1.87
C VAL A 254 -1.05 12.18 3.28
N ALA A 255 -1.38 11.31 4.24
CA ALA A 255 -0.95 11.39 5.64
C ALA A 255 -1.44 12.63 6.40
N VAL A 256 -2.72 12.99 6.24
CA VAL A 256 -3.41 13.87 7.19
C VAL A 256 -3.41 13.18 8.55
N LEU A 257 -2.59 13.68 9.49
CA LEU A 257 -2.40 13.11 10.82
C LEU A 257 -2.50 14.20 11.91
N PRO A 258 -2.82 13.84 13.17
CA PRO A 258 -2.79 14.77 14.29
C PRO A 258 -1.41 15.42 14.46
N GLU A 259 -1.38 16.71 14.78
CA GLU A 259 -0.13 17.46 15.04
C GLU A 259 0.70 16.86 16.18
N SER A 260 0.05 16.20 17.13
CA SER A 260 0.71 15.52 18.26
C SER A 260 1.51 14.28 17.84
N ARG A 261 1.20 13.69 16.68
CA ARG A 261 1.85 12.49 16.14
C ARG A 261 2.04 12.63 14.62
N PRO A 262 2.95 13.50 14.17
CA PRO A 262 3.20 13.72 12.75
C PRO A 262 3.89 12.51 12.11
N VAL A 263 3.91 12.44 10.77
CA VAL A 263 4.52 11.33 10.01
C VAL A 263 5.93 10.96 10.47
N PRO A 264 6.87 11.91 10.70
CA PRO A 264 8.21 11.55 11.18
C PRO A 264 8.23 10.84 12.53
N ALA A 265 7.24 11.08 13.40
CA ALA A 265 7.12 10.36 14.67
C ALA A 265 6.73 8.89 14.45
N LEU A 266 5.82 8.60 13.52
CA LEU A 266 5.46 7.23 13.13
C LEU A 266 6.63 6.51 12.44
N LEU A 267 7.32 7.19 11.52
CA LEU A 267 8.50 6.62 10.84
C LEU A 267 9.60 6.24 11.84
N LYS A 268 9.83 7.05 12.89
CA LYS A 268 10.74 6.71 13.98
C LYS A 268 10.26 5.52 14.80
N PHE A 269 8.97 5.46 15.10
CA PHE A 269 8.38 4.31 15.80
C PHE A 269 8.61 3.00 15.04
N PHE A 270 8.44 3.02 13.72
CA PHE A 270 8.72 1.88 12.82
C PHE A 270 10.23 1.58 12.65
N GLY A 271 11.11 2.48 13.07
CA GLY A 271 12.55 2.39 12.84
C GLY A 271 12.99 2.76 11.42
N ALA A 272 12.10 3.36 10.63
CA ALA A 272 12.33 3.67 9.23
C ALA A 272 13.43 4.72 9.01
N CYS A 273 13.48 5.78 9.82
CA CYS A 273 14.46 6.87 9.65
C CYS A 273 15.91 6.46 9.97
N GLU A 274 16.12 5.42 10.80
CA GLU A 274 17.46 5.02 11.26
C GLU A 274 17.98 3.76 10.55
N LYS A 275 17.08 2.80 10.28
CA LYS A 275 17.44 1.45 9.83
C LYS A 275 16.68 0.99 8.59
N GLY A 276 15.63 1.70 8.20
CA GLY A 276 14.81 1.38 7.04
C GLY A 276 15.31 2.13 5.82
N LEU A 277 14.61 3.22 5.50
CA LEU A 277 14.81 3.99 4.29
C LEU A 277 16.21 4.58 4.22
N ALA A 278 16.92 4.27 3.14
CA ALA A 278 18.23 4.86 2.84
C ALA A 278 18.05 6.27 2.26
N PHE A 279 17.45 7.16 3.05
CA PHE A 279 17.21 8.53 2.63
C PHE A 279 18.53 9.26 2.34
N PRO A 280 18.60 10.07 1.27
CA PRO A 280 19.64 11.07 1.12
C PRO A 280 19.77 11.92 2.40
N PRO A 281 20.97 12.43 2.75
CA PRO A 281 21.21 13.10 4.03
C PRO A 281 20.21 14.20 4.38
N ASP A 282 19.77 14.99 3.40
CA ASP A 282 18.82 16.08 3.60
C ASP A 282 17.43 15.55 3.98
N ILE A 283 16.93 14.53 3.28
CA ILE A 283 15.65 13.86 3.61
C ILE A 283 15.76 13.12 4.94
N ALA A 284 16.90 12.48 5.22
CA ALA A 284 17.16 11.81 6.50
C ALA A 284 17.13 12.81 7.67
N SER A 285 17.63 14.04 7.46
CA SER A 285 17.55 15.12 8.45
C SER A 285 16.09 15.48 8.78
N VAL A 286 15.25 15.60 7.76
CA VAL A 286 13.81 15.86 7.93
C VAL A 286 13.11 14.72 8.65
N CYS A 287 13.34 13.47 8.25
CA CYS A 287 12.78 12.28 8.93
C CYS A 287 13.17 12.24 10.42
N ASN A 288 14.39 12.66 10.75
CA ASN A 288 14.90 12.67 12.12
C ASN A 288 14.54 13.92 12.92
N ALA A 289 14.00 14.97 12.29
CA ALA A 289 13.56 16.17 12.98
C ALA A 289 12.33 15.89 13.87
N LYS A 290 12.25 16.58 15.02
CA LYS A 290 11.15 16.38 15.98
C LYS A 290 9.84 17.03 15.55
N ASN A 291 9.95 18.14 14.80
CA ASN A 291 8.81 18.98 14.43
C ASN A 291 8.60 19.02 12.91
N ALA A 292 9.25 18.13 12.15
CA ALA A 292 8.98 18.02 10.72
C ALA A 292 7.56 17.50 10.50
N SER A 293 6.87 18.11 9.55
CA SER A 293 5.57 17.71 9.06
C SER A 293 5.69 16.66 7.94
N VAL A 294 4.55 16.13 7.50
CA VAL A 294 4.50 15.36 6.24
C VAL A 294 4.87 16.23 5.03
N VAL A 295 4.52 17.52 5.08
CA VAL A 295 4.82 18.45 3.99
C VAL A 295 6.33 18.58 3.82
N ASP A 296 7.06 18.87 4.89
CA ASP A 296 8.53 18.99 4.85
C ASP A 296 9.21 17.74 4.29
N LEU A 297 8.70 16.55 4.63
CA LEU A 297 9.28 15.29 4.20
C LEU A 297 9.03 15.02 2.71
N VAL A 298 7.80 15.22 2.24
CA VAL A 298 7.45 14.96 0.85
C VAL A 298 7.94 16.07 -0.07
N ASP A 299 8.02 17.32 0.38
CA ASP A 299 8.70 18.40 -0.32
C ASP A 299 10.15 18.00 -0.63
N ALA A 300 10.89 17.54 0.39
CA ALA A 300 12.27 17.08 0.21
C ALA A 300 12.39 15.87 -0.76
N LEU A 301 11.36 15.02 -0.83
CA LEU A 301 11.30 13.90 -1.78
C LEU A 301 11.02 14.37 -3.22
N ILE A 302 10.11 15.34 -3.40
CA ILE A 302 9.81 15.94 -4.71
C ILE A 302 11.02 16.74 -5.21
N GLU A 303 11.66 17.53 -4.34
CA GLU A 303 12.88 18.30 -4.66
C GLU A 303 14.07 17.40 -5.01
N ASN A 304 14.13 16.18 -4.45
CA ASN A 304 15.17 15.23 -4.78
C ASN A 304 15.12 14.78 -6.25
N GLN A 305 13.92 14.78 -6.85
CA GLN A 305 13.68 14.36 -8.23
C GLN A 305 12.75 15.37 -8.92
N PRO A 306 13.22 16.59 -9.25
CA PRO A 306 12.35 17.69 -9.66
C PRO A 306 11.60 17.45 -10.98
N GLU A 307 12.15 16.61 -11.86
CA GLU A 307 11.55 16.20 -13.14
C GLU A 307 10.56 15.03 -12.98
N SER A 308 10.44 14.46 -11.78
CA SER A 308 9.50 13.37 -11.53
C SER A 308 8.07 13.89 -11.51
N LYS A 309 7.16 13.10 -12.06
CA LYS A 309 5.73 13.42 -12.05
C LYS A 309 5.05 12.76 -10.87
N TRP A 310 4.16 13.48 -10.21
CA TRP A 310 3.40 12.95 -9.08
C TRP A 310 1.92 13.04 -9.38
N LEU A 311 1.18 11.97 -9.09
CA LEU A 311 -0.28 11.93 -9.17
C LEU A 311 -0.84 11.49 -7.82
N PHE A 312 -1.67 12.34 -7.23
CA PHE A 312 -2.40 12.04 -6.00
C PHE A 312 -3.88 11.85 -6.30
N VAL A 313 -4.41 10.65 -6.05
CA VAL A 313 -5.81 10.29 -6.28
C VAL A 313 -6.49 10.14 -4.92
N ASN A 314 -7.53 10.90 -4.61
CA ASN A 314 -8.18 10.84 -3.30
C ASN A 314 -9.68 11.11 -3.36
N SER A 315 -10.43 10.47 -2.45
CA SER A 315 -11.78 10.90 -2.10
C SER A 315 -11.72 12.11 -1.17
N LYS A 316 -12.64 13.06 -1.31
CA LYS A 316 -12.71 14.23 -0.40
C LYS A 316 -13.04 13.84 1.04
N GLY A 317 -13.84 12.80 1.22
CA GLY A 317 -14.36 12.35 2.51
C GLY A 317 -13.85 10.99 2.98
N ASP A 318 -12.74 10.49 2.40
CA ASP A 318 -12.18 9.14 2.62
C ASP A 318 -12.33 8.65 4.07
N GLU A 319 -13.19 7.66 4.27
CA GLU A 319 -13.55 7.16 5.60
C GLU A 319 -12.34 6.53 6.31
N VAL A 320 -11.47 5.85 5.56
CA VAL A 320 -10.32 5.16 6.12
C VAL A 320 -9.26 6.15 6.58
N GLN A 321 -8.99 7.21 5.81
CA GLN A 321 -8.08 8.27 6.26
C GLN A 321 -8.58 8.93 7.55
N ARG A 322 -9.89 9.17 7.68
CA ARG A 322 -10.51 9.73 8.89
C ARG A 322 -10.43 8.76 10.07
N TYR A 323 -10.62 7.46 9.82
CA TYR A 323 -10.45 6.40 10.81
C TYR A 323 -9.01 6.36 11.34
N TYR A 324 -8.00 6.38 10.47
CA TYR A 324 -6.60 6.35 10.90
C TYR A 324 -6.15 7.66 11.56
N TYR A 325 -6.73 8.81 11.19
CA TYR A 325 -6.52 10.04 11.94
C TYR A 325 -6.95 9.86 13.41
N ALA A 326 -8.14 9.30 13.65
CA ALA A 326 -8.63 9.01 15.00
C ALA A 326 -7.77 7.96 15.70
N LEU A 327 -7.39 6.86 15.03
CA LEU A 327 -6.51 5.82 15.59
C LEU A 327 -5.15 6.39 16.04
N VAL A 328 -4.54 7.26 15.24
CA VAL A 328 -3.25 7.90 15.59
C VAL A 328 -3.41 8.87 16.77
N GLY A 329 -4.53 9.58 16.85
CA GLY A 329 -4.77 10.60 17.88
C GLY A 329 -5.22 10.03 19.22
N GLU A 330 -6.14 9.08 19.18
CA GLU A 330 -6.82 8.50 20.35
C GLU A 330 -6.24 7.16 20.78
N GLY A 331 -5.47 6.49 19.90
CA GLY A 331 -5.03 5.12 20.12
C GLY A 331 -6.19 4.13 20.11
N ILE A 332 -5.92 2.87 20.46
CA ILE A 332 -6.95 1.84 20.51
C ILE A 332 -8.01 2.08 21.61
N GLU A 333 -7.70 2.89 22.61
CA GLU A 333 -8.65 3.24 23.68
C GLU A 333 -9.86 4.03 23.17
N GLY A 334 -9.73 4.73 22.04
CA GLY A 334 -10.84 5.42 21.37
C GLY A 334 -11.76 4.48 20.57
N TYR A 335 -11.40 3.21 20.40
CA TYR A 335 -12.19 2.27 19.61
C TYR A 335 -13.45 1.79 20.36
N PRO A 336 -14.64 1.75 19.72
CA PRO A 336 -14.90 2.17 18.33
C PRO A 336 -14.99 3.70 18.24
N PHE A 337 -14.31 4.31 17.26
CA PHE A 337 -14.23 5.76 17.10
C PHE A 337 -15.60 6.34 16.70
N PRO A 338 -16.36 6.95 17.63
CA PRO A 338 -17.74 7.35 17.34
C PRO A 338 -17.81 8.69 16.60
N ASN A 339 -16.73 9.46 16.63
CA ASN A 339 -16.63 10.78 16.03
C ASN A 339 -15.36 10.86 15.17
N LEU A 340 -15.49 10.52 13.90
CA LEU A 340 -14.41 10.76 12.94
C LEU A 340 -14.34 12.26 12.59
N MET A 341 -13.15 12.73 12.21
CA MET A 341 -12.97 14.03 11.55
C MET A 341 -14.04 14.21 10.45
N SER A 342 -14.54 15.43 10.24
CA SER A 342 -15.53 15.65 9.17
C SER A 342 -14.91 15.50 7.78
N GLU A 343 -15.71 15.14 6.77
CA GLU A 343 -15.24 15.09 5.37
C GLU A 343 -14.71 16.45 4.89
N GLU A 344 -15.35 17.54 5.30
CA GLU A 344 -14.91 18.90 4.96
C GLU A 344 -13.52 19.22 5.55
N GLU A 345 -13.28 18.80 6.80
CA GLU A 345 -12.00 19.02 7.47
C GLU A 345 -10.90 18.13 6.87
N LEU A 346 -11.19 16.86 6.56
CA LEU A 346 -10.25 16.02 5.82
C LEU A 346 -9.89 16.66 4.50
N TYR A 347 -10.88 17.02 3.68
CA TYR A 347 -10.65 17.61 2.36
C TYR A 347 -9.82 18.89 2.47
N ARG A 348 -10.15 19.78 3.41
CA ARG A 348 -9.40 21.02 3.65
C ARG A 348 -7.93 20.74 3.98
N ASN A 349 -7.66 19.81 4.90
CA ASN A 349 -6.30 19.49 5.32
C ASN A 349 -5.51 18.80 4.20
N MET A 350 -6.14 17.87 3.49
CA MET A 350 -5.56 17.19 2.34
C MET A 350 -5.25 18.17 1.20
N SER A 351 -6.17 19.08 0.87
CA SER A 351 -5.92 20.10 -0.16
C SER A 351 -4.79 21.03 0.23
N ALA A 352 -4.71 21.47 1.49
CA ALA A 352 -3.59 22.30 1.95
C ALA A 352 -2.21 21.60 1.79
N ILE A 353 -2.15 20.29 2.04
CA ILE A 353 -0.94 19.49 1.81
C ILE A 353 -0.59 19.43 0.32
N LEU A 354 -1.57 19.11 -0.53
CA LEU A 354 -1.34 18.94 -1.97
C LEU A 354 -1.04 20.27 -2.69
N ASP A 355 -1.63 21.38 -2.24
CA ASP A 355 -1.33 22.73 -2.72
C ASP A 355 0.13 23.12 -2.38
N ALA A 356 0.64 22.68 -1.22
CA ALA A 356 2.04 22.88 -0.85
C ALA A 356 2.97 22.14 -1.82
N TYR A 357 2.67 20.87 -2.14
CA TYR A 357 3.45 20.09 -3.12
C TYR A 357 3.46 20.72 -4.51
N GLN A 358 2.32 21.27 -4.95
CA GLN A 358 2.23 21.98 -6.23
C GLN A 358 3.03 23.29 -6.26
N THR A 359 3.31 23.89 -5.10
CA THR A 359 4.19 25.06 -5.00
C THR A 359 5.67 24.66 -5.19
N VAL A 360 6.03 23.43 -4.82
CA VAL A 360 7.39 22.88 -4.98
C VAL A 360 7.65 22.42 -6.42
N SER A 361 6.70 21.73 -7.04
CA SER A 361 6.85 21.25 -8.42
C SER A 361 5.57 21.38 -9.25
N PRO A 362 5.65 21.93 -10.48
CA PRO A 362 4.51 21.99 -11.40
C PRO A 362 4.12 20.60 -11.95
N HIS A 363 4.88 19.56 -11.64
CA HIS A 363 4.62 18.18 -12.07
C HIS A 363 3.75 17.38 -11.09
N VAL A 364 3.18 18.06 -10.08
CA VAL A 364 2.23 17.48 -9.13
C VAL A 364 0.80 17.65 -9.63
N SER A 365 0.14 16.54 -9.93
CA SER A 365 -1.26 16.45 -10.36
C SER A 365 -2.14 15.86 -9.27
N THR A 366 -3.39 16.31 -9.19
CA THR A 366 -4.37 15.82 -8.20
C THR A 366 -5.63 15.34 -8.91
N PHE A 367 -6.27 14.33 -8.34
CA PHE A 367 -7.55 13.78 -8.79
C PHE A 367 -8.46 13.60 -7.57
N TYR A 368 -9.42 14.50 -7.41
CA TYR A 368 -10.38 14.43 -6.30
C TYR A 368 -11.69 13.78 -6.75
N VAL A 369 -12.19 12.87 -5.95
CA VAL A 369 -13.50 12.23 -6.13
C VAL A 369 -14.41 12.65 -4.98
N ASP A 370 -15.67 12.99 -5.28
CA ASP A 370 -16.66 13.25 -4.24
C ASP A 370 -17.06 11.94 -3.52
N GLY A 371 -17.29 12.01 -2.21
CA GLY A 371 -17.65 10.86 -1.37
C GLY A 371 -16.53 10.40 -0.45
N ASP A 372 -16.69 9.21 0.11
CA ASP A 372 -15.89 8.64 1.20
C ASP A 372 -15.14 7.35 0.82
N HIS A 373 -15.15 7.00 -0.47
CA HIS A 373 -14.54 5.79 -1.02
C HIS A 373 -13.04 5.71 -0.71
N HIS A 374 -12.51 4.49 -0.56
CA HIS A 374 -11.10 4.27 -0.30
C HIS A 374 -10.49 3.33 -1.34
N VAL A 375 -9.44 3.82 -2.00
CA VAL A 375 -8.64 3.18 -3.06
C VAL A 375 -9.35 3.07 -4.40
N PHE A 376 -8.74 3.64 -5.43
CA PHE A 376 -9.26 3.65 -6.80
C PHE A 376 -8.46 2.77 -7.75
N LEU A 377 -7.12 2.87 -7.72
CA LEU A 377 -6.21 2.24 -8.67
C LEU A 377 -6.23 0.72 -8.60
N MET A 378 -6.64 0.14 -7.47
CA MET A 378 -6.73 -1.31 -7.30
C MET A 378 -8.12 -1.88 -7.54
N ASP A 379 -9.08 -1.03 -7.92
CA ASP A 379 -10.43 -1.44 -8.25
C ASP A 379 -10.57 -1.85 -9.72
N LYS A 380 -11.44 -2.83 -10.00
CA LYS A 380 -11.56 -3.43 -11.35
C LYS A 380 -12.04 -2.43 -12.42
N ASN A 381 -12.68 -1.35 -12.00
CA ASN A 381 -13.19 -0.31 -12.88
C ASN A 381 -12.44 1.02 -12.69
N PHE A 382 -11.16 0.98 -12.27
CA PHE A 382 -10.42 2.19 -11.90
C PHE A 382 -10.43 3.28 -12.97
N THR A 383 -10.45 2.91 -14.25
CA THR A 383 -10.47 3.87 -15.37
C THR A 383 -11.72 4.73 -15.42
N SER A 384 -12.83 4.27 -14.83
CA SER A 384 -14.16 4.89 -14.92
C SER A 384 -14.50 5.84 -13.79
N TYR A 385 -13.67 5.93 -12.75
CA TYR A 385 -13.90 6.90 -11.68
C TYR A 385 -13.87 8.31 -12.25
N LYS A 386 -14.84 9.12 -11.82
CA LYS A 386 -15.02 10.49 -12.27
C LYS A 386 -14.60 11.45 -11.16
N SER A 387 -13.75 12.42 -11.49
CA SER A 387 -13.37 13.48 -10.55
C SER A 387 -14.52 14.45 -10.30
N ASP A 388 -14.36 15.29 -9.30
CA ASP A 388 -15.23 16.45 -9.03
C ASP A 388 -15.24 17.47 -10.18
N ALA A 389 -14.15 17.57 -10.95
CA ALA A 389 -14.06 18.32 -12.19
C ALA A 389 -14.69 17.60 -13.41
N GLY A 390 -15.04 16.33 -13.25
CA GLY A 390 -15.72 15.53 -14.26
C GLY A 390 -14.83 14.75 -15.22
N LEU A 391 -13.53 14.68 -14.94
CA LEU A 391 -12.55 13.90 -15.72
C LEU A 391 -12.59 12.42 -15.31
N LEU A 392 -12.33 11.51 -16.25
CA LEU A 392 -12.17 10.09 -15.96
C LEU A 392 -10.73 9.80 -15.53
N LEU A 393 -10.56 8.97 -14.50
CA LEU A 393 -9.24 8.63 -13.96
C LEU A 393 -8.35 7.95 -15.01
N GLY A 394 -8.93 7.08 -15.85
CA GLY A 394 -8.18 6.42 -16.93
C GLY A 394 -7.66 7.41 -17.98
N ASP A 395 -8.47 8.40 -18.35
CA ASP A 395 -8.09 9.43 -19.32
C ASP A 395 -6.97 10.31 -18.76
N LEU A 396 -7.11 10.73 -17.50
CA LEU A 396 -6.11 11.53 -16.81
C LEU A 396 -4.77 10.79 -16.68
N ILE A 397 -4.76 9.50 -16.32
CA ILE A 397 -3.51 8.73 -16.23
C ILE A 397 -2.85 8.60 -17.61
N ASN A 398 -3.63 8.36 -18.67
CA ASN A 398 -3.10 8.29 -20.04
C ASN A 398 -2.40 9.60 -20.45
N GLU A 399 -3.04 10.74 -20.21
CA GLU A 399 -2.48 12.06 -20.52
C GLU A 399 -1.25 12.38 -19.65
N TRP A 400 -1.36 12.11 -18.34
CA TRP A 400 -0.28 12.29 -17.37
C TRP A 400 0.96 11.50 -17.75
N MET A 401 0.81 10.24 -18.19
CA MET A 401 1.91 9.41 -18.69
C MET A 401 2.50 9.95 -20.00
N ALA A 402 1.66 10.43 -20.93
CA ALA A 402 2.09 10.89 -22.25
C ALA A 402 2.81 12.26 -22.27
N SER A 403 2.51 13.15 -21.31
CA SER A 403 3.08 14.50 -21.27
C SER A 403 4.60 14.48 -21.00
N ASN A 404 5.45 15.10 -21.81
CA ASN A 404 6.91 15.19 -21.51
C ASN A 404 7.31 16.48 -20.78
N SER A 405 6.34 17.29 -20.35
CA SER A 405 6.59 18.58 -19.68
C SER A 405 5.28 19.16 -19.14
N SER A 406 5.30 19.65 -17.90
CA SER A 406 4.37 20.59 -17.23
C SER A 406 2.96 20.71 -17.84
N LEU A 407 1.95 20.11 -17.18
CA LEU A 407 0.57 20.49 -17.42
C LEU A 407 0.33 21.89 -16.85
N ASP A 408 -0.18 22.79 -17.69
CA ASP A 408 -0.69 24.10 -17.30
C ASP A 408 -1.97 23.88 -16.47
N PRO A 409 -2.03 24.34 -15.20
CA PRO A 409 -3.24 24.21 -14.37
C PRO A 409 -4.49 24.79 -15.04
N ALA A 410 -4.35 25.73 -15.98
CA ALA A 410 -5.46 26.33 -16.71
C ALA A 410 -6.11 25.39 -17.75
N ALA A 411 -5.42 24.33 -18.19
CA ALA A 411 -5.95 23.39 -19.19
C ALA A 411 -7.03 22.46 -18.61
N ILE A 412 -7.07 22.27 -17.29
CA ILE A 412 -8.07 21.45 -16.59
C ILE A 412 -9.46 22.11 -16.61
N THR A 413 -9.54 23.43 -16.81
CA THR A 413 -10.81 24.18 -16.84
C THR A 413 -11.58 24.08 -18.17
N THR A 414 -11.08 23.35 -19.17
CA THR A 414 -11.69 23.31 -20.52
C THR A 414 -11.85 21.93 -21.15
N LEU A 415 -11.85 20.85 -20.36
CA LEU A 415 -12.35 19.54 -20.81
C LEU A 415 -13.46 19.02 -19.90
#